data_AF-A0A7V1GHY3-F1
#
_entry.id   AF-A0A7V1GHY3-F1
#
_cell.length_a   1.000
_cell.length_b   1.000
_cell.length_c   1.000
_cell.angle_alpha   90.00
_cell.angle_beta   90.00
_cell.angle_gamma   90.00
#
_symmetry.space_group_name_H-M   'P 1'
#
loop_
_entity.id
_entity.type
_entity.pdbx_description
1 polymer ?
#
loop_
_entity_poly.entity_id
_entity_poly.type
_entity_poly.pdbx_seq_one_letter_code
_entity_poly.pdbx_strand_id
1 'polypeptide(L)'
;MKSSELLDILKKYLGFERRAQLAKYDSIKQVLKKLKKKENALKDKLKKELTEKAHNRLQKEMDVLSAQRKKGLKMLKELKKVRKQ
;
A
#
# COMPACT_ATOMS: atom_id res chain seq x y z
N MET A 1 36.19 -9.81 -21.62
CA MET A 1 35.62 -9.51 -20.29
C MET A 1 35.87 -10.68 -19.38
N LYS A 2 36.35 -10.42 -18.16
CA LYS A 2 36.62 -11.47 -17.18
C LYS A 2 35.30 -11.88 -16.53
N SER A 3 35.15 -13.14 -16.16
CA SER A 3 33.91 -13.69 -15.56
C SER A 3 33.44 -12.91 -14.31
N SER A 4 34.38 -12.26 -13.61
CA SER A 4 34.11 -11.37 -12.47
C SER A 4 33.34 -10.09 -12.85
N GLU A 5 33.60 -9.50 -14.02
CA GLU A 5 32.91 -8.29 -14.48
C GLU A 5 31.44 -8.61 -14.84
N LEU A 6 31.19 -9.77 -15.44
CA LEU A 6 29.85 -10.26 -15.72
C LEU A 6 29.04 -10.49 -14.45
N LEU A 7 29.65 -11.08 -13.41
CA LEU A 7 29.01 -11.27 -12.11
C LEU A 7 28.67 -9.94 -11.42
N ASP A 8 29.52 -8.92 -11.56
CA ASP A 8 29.25 -7.58 -10.99
C ASP A 8 28.13 -6.84 -11.73
N ILE A 9 28.05 -6.98 -13.06
CA ILE A 9 26.93 -6.46 -13.85
C ILE A 9 25.63 -7.15 -13.42
N LEU A 10 25.67 -8.48 -13.25
CA LEU A 10 24.51 -9.26 -12.80
C LEU A 10 24.06 -8.84 -11.39
N LYS A 11 25.01 -8.65 -10.45
CA LYS A 11 24.71 -8.13 -9.11
C LYS A 11 24.12 -6.73 -9.15
N LYS A 12 24.62 -5.84 -10.00
CA LYS A 12 24.07 -4.48 -10.18
C LYS A 12 22.65 -4.52 -10.75
N TYR A 13 22.41 -5.38 -11.73
CA TYR A 13 21.09 -5.57 -12.35
C TYR A 13 20.07 -6.13 -11.34
N LEU A 14 20.42 -7.23 -10.66
CA LEU A 14 19.61 -7.81 -9.58
C LEU A 14 19.39 -6.82 -8.42
N GLY A 15 20.39 -5.99 -8.11
CA GLY A 15 20.30 -4.93 -7.11
C GLY A 15 19.40 -3.77 -7.53
N PHE A 16 19.29 -3.46 -8.83
CA PHE A 16 18.37 -2.46 -9.36
C PHE A 16 16.92 -2.93 -9.25
N GLU A 17 16.64 -4.17 -9.64
CA GLU A 17 15.31 -4.77 -9.48
C GLU A 17 14.88 -4.79 -8.01
N ARG A 18 15.79 -5.17 -7.11
CA ARG A 18 15.54 -5.16 -5.66
C ARG A 18 15.23 -3.75 -5.14
N ARG A 19 15.96 -2.72 -5.58
CA ARG A 19 15.69 -1.32 -5.20
C ARG A 19 14.33 -0.84 -5.73
N ALA A 20 13.99 -1.16 -6.97
CA ALA A 20 12.69 -0.83 -7.56
C ALA A 20 11.53 -1.52 -6.81
N GLN A 21 11.71 -2.77 -6.39
CA GLN A 21 10.73 -3.48 -5.56
C GLN A 21 10.56 -2.84 -4.18
N LEU A 22 11.64 -2.41 -3.52
CA LEU A 22 11.58 -1.69 -2.25
C LEU A 22 10.87 -0.34 -2.39
N ALA A 23 11.15 0.43 -3.44
CA ALA A 23 10.47 1.69 -3.71
C ALA A 23 8.96 1.49 -3.93
N LYS A 24 8.56 0.44 -4.67
CA LYS A 24 7.15 0.03 -4.83
C LYS A 24 6.50 -0.36 -3.50
N TYR A 25 7.22 -1.09 -2.65
CA TYR A 25 6.73 -1.47 -1.32
C TYR A 25 6.46 -0.24 -0.44
N ASP A 26 7.40 0.70 -0.40
CA ASP A 26 7.28 1.92 0.41
C ASP A 26 6.18 2.84 -0.11
N SER A 27 6.01 2.95 -1.44
CA SER A 27 4.91 3.74 -2.02
C SER A 27 3.54 3.17 -1.66
N ILE A 28 3.36 1.83 -1.73
CA ILE A 28 2.12 1.17 -1.30
C ILE A 28 1.86 1.41 0.20
N LYS A 29 2.90 1.34 1.04
CA LYS A 29 2.79 1.62 2.48
C LYS A 29 2.36 3.06 2.76
N GLN A 30 2.88 4.03 2.02
CA GLN A 30 2.49 5.44 2.11
C GLN A 30 1.01 5.63 1.72
N VAL A 31 0.56 5.02 0.63
CA VAL A 31 -0.85 5.07 0.20
C VAL A 31 -1.78 4.48 1.27
N LEU A 32 -1.45 3.33 1.85
CA LEU A 32 -2.23 2.74 2.93
C LEU A 32 -2.27 3.59 4.21
N LYS A 33 -1.19 4.31 4.52
CA LYS A 33 -1.16 5.26 5.64
C LYS A 33 -2.10 6.44 5.37
N LYS A 34 -2.11 6.98 4.14
CA LYS A 34 -3.04 8.03 3.72
C LYS A 34 -4.50 7.57 3.77
N LEU A 35 -4.78 6.36 3.30
CA LEU A 35 -6.12 5.75 3.40
C LEU A 35 -6.58 5.62 4.86
N LYS A 36 -5.68 5.25 5.79
CA LYS A 36 -6.00 5.18 7.23
C LYS A 36 -6.45 6.53 7.78
N LYS A 37 -5.72 7.59 7.43
CA LYS A 37 -6.01 8.94 7.89
C LYS A 37 -7.36 9.42 7.36
N LYS A 38 -7.67 9.13 6.09
CA LYS A 38 -8.97 9.47 5.48
C LYS A 38 -10.12 8.72 6.14
N GLU A 39 -9.95 7.43 6.39
CA GLU A 39 -10.94 6.59 7.09
C GLU A 39 -11.22 7.11 8.50
N ASN A 40 -10.17 7.44 9.27
CA ASN A 40 -10.33 8.05 10.60
C ASN A 40 -11.06 9.40 10.55
N ALA A 41 -10.68 10.28 9.60
CA ALA A 41 -11.32 11.58 9.46
C ALA A 41 -12.80 11.46 9.06
N LEU A 42 -13.15 10.49 8.22
CA LEU A 42 -14.55 10.20 7.88
C LEU A 42 -15.31 9.66 9.07
N LYS A 43 -14.70 8.78 9.88
CA LYS A 43 -15.31 8.27 11.12
C LYS A 43 -15.59 9.39 12.12
N ASP A 44 -14.68 10.35 12.25
CA ASP A 44 -14.88 11.50 13.13
C ASP A 44 -15.97 12.46 12.61
N LYS A 45 -16.13 12.60 11.29
CA LYS A 45 -17.25 13.33 10.68
C LYS A 45 -18.58 12.60 10.93
N LEU A 46 -18.60 11.28 10.75
CA LEU A 46 -19.76 10.42 10.96
C LEU A 46 -20.33 10.55 12.38
N LYS A 47 -19.45 10.63 13.39
CA LYS A 47 -19.85 10.85 14.80
C LYS A 47 -20.53 12.19 15.06
N LYS A 48 -20.29 13.21 14.23
CA LYS A 48 -20.84 14.56 14.37
C LYS A 48 -22.05 14.79 13.46
N GLU A 49 -22.37 13.84 12.59
CA GLU A 49 -23.37 13.99 11.56
C GLU A 49 -24.75 13.57 12.10
N LEU A 50 -25.68 14.51 12.15
CA LEU A 50 -27.03 14.29 12.71
C LEU A 50 -28.06 13.83 11.66
N THR A 51 -27.68 13.85 10.37
CA THR A 51 -28.61 13.57 9.27
C THR A 51 -28.40 12.16 8.71
N GLU A 52 -29.44 11.31 8.71
CA GLU A 52 -29.35 9.93 8.19
C GLU A 52 -28.83 9.83 6.75
N LYS A 53 -29.24 10.77 5.89
CA LYS A 53 -28.80 10.80 4.49
C LYS A 53 -27.30 11.04 4.34
N ALA A 54 -26.74 11.94 5.17
CA ALA A 54 -25.32 12.21 5.21
C ALA A 54 -24.55 11.07 5.87
N HIS A 55 -25.09 10.50 6.95
CA HIS A 55 -24.58 9.32 7.63
C HIS A 55 -24.43 8.12 6.67
N ASN A 56 -25.48 7.79 5.90
CA ASN A 56 -25.46 6.69 4.93
C ASN A 56 -24.45 6.90 3.79
N ARG A 57 -24.27 8.15 3.34
CA ARG A 57 -23.27 8.48 2.32
C ARG A 57 -21.85 8.30 2.85
N LEU A 58 -21.58 8.83 4.05
CA LEU A 58 -20.27 8.70 4.71
C LEU A 58 -19.93 7.25 5.03
N GLN A 59 -20.92 6.45 5.43
CA GLN A 59 -20.75 5.02 5.70
C GLN A 59 -20.36 4.25 4.43
N LYS A 60 -21.06 4.47 3.31
CA LYS A 60 -20.70 3.87 2.01
C LYS A 60 -19.27 4.23 1.58
N GLU A 61 -18.87 5.48 1.77
CA GLU A 61 -17.51 5.93 1.44
C GLU A 61 -16.46 5.26 2.35
N MET A 62 -16.78 5.09 3.63
CA MET A 62 -15.97 4.32 4.59
C MET A 62 -15.81 2.85 4.18
N ASP A 63 -16.87 2.21 3.72
CA ASP A 63 -16.85 0.80 3.30
C ASP A 63 -15.96 0.61 2.06
N VAL A 64 -16.04 1.52 1.09
CA VAL A 64 -15.17 1.52 -0.09
C VAL A 64 -13.71 1.69 0.30
N LEU A 65 -13.40 2.65 1.18
CA LEU A 65 -12.03 2.87 1.67
C LEU A 65 -11.51 1.66 2.45
N SER A 66 -12.35 1.03 3.27
CA SER A 66 -12.02 -0.19 4.02
C SER A 66 -11.71 -1.35 3.08
N ALA A 67 -12.50 -1.53 2.02
CA ALA A 67 -12.28 -2.56 1.01
C ALA A 67 -10.98 -2.31 0.22
N GLN A 68 -10.72 -1.07 -0.18
CA GLN A 68 -9.49 -0.67 -0.87
C GLN A 68 -8.25 -0.91 0.03
N ARG A 69 -8.34 -0.54 1.30
CA ARG A 69 -7.29 -0.78 2.30
C ARG A 69 -7.00 -2.27 2.47
N LYS A 70 -8.05 -3.10 2.58
CA LYS A 70 -7.93 -4.56 2.72
C LYS A 70 -7.26 -5.18 1.48
N LYS A 71 -7.59 -4.71 0.28
CA LYS A 71 -6.92 -5.12 -0.97
C LYS A 71 -5.43 -4.75 -0.95
N GLY A 72 -5.08 -3.51 -0.60
CA GLY A 72 -3.68 -3.09 -0.53
C GLY A 72 -2.87 -3.83 0.55
N LEU A 73 -3.48 -4.18 1.69
CA LEU A 73 -2.84 -5.01 2.71
C LEU A 73 -2.58 -6.45 2.24
N LYS A 74 -3.51 -7.05 1.49
CA LYS A 74 -3.29 -8.36 0.86
C LYS A 74 -2.10 -8.31 -0.11
N MET A 75 -2.05 -7.30 -0.97
CA MET A 75 -0.95 -7.10 -1.92
C MET A 75 0.40 -6.95 -1.20
N LEU A 76 0.45 -6.20 -0.10
CA LEU A 76 1.65 -6.09 0.75
C LEU A 76 2.08 -7.43 1.37
N LYS A 77 1.12 -8.26 1.79
CA LYS A 77 1.39 -9.58 2.37
C LYS A 77 1.99 -10.52 1.34
N GLU A 78 1.50 -10.51 0.11
CA GLU A 78 2.05 -11.29 -1.00
C GLU A 78 3.46 -10.81 -1.39
N LEU A 79 3.68 -9.49 -1.50
CA LEU A 79 5.03 -8.94 -1.74
C LEU A 79 6.03 -9.32 -0.63
N LYS A 80 5.57 -9.44 0.63
CA LYS A 80 6.42 -9.87 1.75
C LYS A 80 6.74 -11.36 1.71
N LYS A 81 5.87 -12.20 1.16
CA LYS A 81 6.15 -13.65 0.95
C LYS A 81 7.19 -13.85 -0.14
N VAL A 82 7.03 -13.16 -1.27
CA VAL A 82 8.02 -13.17 -2.37
C VAL A 82 9.39 -12.70 -1.90
N ARG A 83 9.45 -11.75 -0.96
CA ARG A 83 10.70 -11.26 -0.35
C ARG A 83 11.41 -12.29 0.56
N LYS A 84 10.71 -13.33 1.05
CA LYS A 84 11.26 -14.34 1.99
C LYS A 84 11.77 -15.61 1.30
N GLN A 85 11.52 -15.78 0.00
CA GLN A 85 12.15 -16.80 -0.84
C GLN A 85 13.41 -16.20 -1.47
#